data_AF-A0A1Q5E436-F1
#
_entry.id   AF-A0A1Q5E436-F1
#
_cell.length_a   1.000
_cell.length_b   1.000
_cell.length_c   1.000
_cell.angle_alpha   90.00
_cell.angle_beta   90.00
_cell.angle_gamma   90.00
#
_symmetry.space_group_name_H-M   'P 1'
#
loop_
_entity.id
_entity.type
_entity.pdbx_description
1 polymer ?
#
loop_
_entity_poly.entity_id
_entity_poly.type
_entity_poly.pdbx_seq_one_letter_code
_entity_poly.pdbx_strand_id
1 'polypeptide(L)'
;SRIQVQYLRFEFMYYEPQVKAGEDIRILDLTDRSNPGLPDQDFWLFDDANVVLMNYETDGTQLDRVLLDGDVQQYREWRRLAVAESVPFAEYVKEYGWQ
;
A
#
# COMPACT_ATOMS: atom_id res chain seq x y z
N SER A 1 -16.26 -13.26 5.22
CA SER A 1 -15.21 -14.14 4.68
C SER A 1 -14.04 -14.14 5.65
N ARG A 2 -13.58 -15.30 6.12
CA ARG A 2 -12.61 -15.45 7.23
C ARG A 2 -11.15 -15.56 6.75
N ILE A 3 -10.93 -15.40 5.43
CA ILE A 3 -9.66 -15.64 4.75
C ILE A 3 -8.75 -14.40 4.76
N GLN A 4 -9.32 -13.18 4.83
CA GLN A 4 -8.54 -11.94 4.87
C GLN A 4 -7.69 -11.79 6.14
N VAL A 5 -8.18 -12.27 7.30
CA VAL A 5 -7.49 -12.10 8.59
C VAL A 5 -6.25 -12.98 8.73
N GLN A 6 -6.24 -14.19 8.15
CA GLN A 6 -5.10 -15.11 8.25
C GLN A 6 -3.95 -14.69 7.31
N TYR A 7 -4.27 -14.24 6.11
CA TYR A 7 -3.26 -13.78 5.15
C TYR A 7 -2.60 -12.48 5.62
N LEU A 8 -3.43 -11.52 6.07
CA LEU A 8 -2.96 -10.25 6.62
C LEU A 8 -2.05 -10.49 7.86
N ARG A 9 -2.37 -11.46 8.71
CA ARG A 9 -1.51 -11.87 9.85
C ARG A 9 -0.17 -12.46 9.41
N PHE A 10 -0.11 -13.15 8.28
CA PHE A 10 1.15 -13.72 7.79
C PHE A 10 2.06 -12.63 7.21
N GLU A 11 1.51 -11.66 6.48
CA GLU A 11 2.23 -10.48 6.02
C GLU A 11 2.72 -9.63 7.21
N PHE A 12 1.92 -9.50 8.28
CA PHE A 12 2.30 -8.78 9.50
C PHE A 12 3.58 -9.31 10.19
N MET A 13 3.83 -10.63 10.15
CA MET A 13 5.08 -11.19 10.71
C MET A 13 6.33 -10.78 9.92
N TYR A 14 6.19 -10.48 8.62
CA TYR A 14 7.30 -10.00 7.79
C TYR A 14 7.53 -8.50 7.90
N TYR A 15 6.48 -7.71 8.18
CA TYR A 15 6.60 -6.25 8.31
C TYR A 15 7.25 -5.80 9.61
N GLU A 16 7.10 -6.53 10.72
CA GLU A 16 7.69 -6.16 12.00
C GLU A 16 9.23 -5.96 11.97
N PRO A 17 10.03 -6.85 11.35
CA PRO A 17 11.46 -6.61 11.18
C PRO A 17 11.79 -5.52 10.14
N GLN A 18 10.95 -5.31 9.11
CA GLN A 18 11.16 -4.27 8.08
C GLN A 18 10.93 -2.86 8.64
N VAL A 19 9.90 -2.67 9.47
CA VAL A 19 9.68 -1.41 10.21
C VAL A 19 10.85 -1.13 11.14
N LYS A 20 11.41 -2.16 11.80
CA LYS A 20 12.63 -2.02 12.62
C LYS A 20 13.88 -1.68 11.80
N ALA A 21 13.90 -2.00 10.51
CA ALA A 21 14.95 -1.61 9.57
C ALA A 21 14.78 -0.19 9.01
N GLY A 22 13.68 0.50 9.34
CA GLY A 22 13.43 1.89 8.99
C GLY A 22 12.45 2.11 7.84
N GLU A 23 11.77 1.07 7.35
CA GLU A 23 10.70 1.22 6.36
C GLU A 23 9.44 1.84 7.00
N ASP A 24 8.94 2.95 6.45
CA ASP A 24 7.68 3.58 6.87
C ASP A 24 6.49 2.90 6.17
N ILE A 25 6.00 1.83 6.80
CA ILE A 25 4.82 1.09 6.33
C ILE A 25 3.58 1.72 6.95
N ARG A 26 2.58 2.03 6.11
CA ARG A 26 1.31 2.65 6.52
C ARG A 26 0.14 1.84 6.00
N ILE A 27 -0.92 1.76 6.80
CA ILE A 27 -2.14 1.03 6.48
C ILE A 27 -3.27 2.02 6.26
N LEU A 28 -3.91 1.94 5.10
CA LEU A 28 -5.18 2.61 4.80
C LEU A 28 -6.29 1.59 4.87
N ASP A 29 -7.09 1.64 5.93
CA ASP A 29 -8.25 0.76 6.08
C ASP A 29 -9.48 1.38 5.40
N LEU A 30 -9.96 0.72 4.34
CA LEU A 30 -11.16 1.12 3.61
C LEU A 30 -12.39 0.25 3.96
N THR A 31 -12.33 -0.57 5.02
CA THR A 31 -13.40 -1.53 5.36
C THR A 31 -14.77 -0.87 5.52
N ASP A 32 -14.83 0.29 6.20
CA ASP A 32 -16.06 1.03 6.47
C ASP A 32 -16.14 2.39 5.76
N ARG A 33 -15.26 2.64 4.79
CA ARG A 33 -15.17 3.94 4.10
C ARG A 33 -14.94 3.79 2.60
N SER A 34 -15.50 4.70 1.82
CA SER A 34 -15.25 4.77 0.38
C SER A 34 -13.79 5.14 0.06
N ASN A 35 -13.27 4.61 -1.05
CA ASN A 35 -11.96 5.01 -1.59
C ASN A 35 -11.94 6.55 -1.75
N PRO A 36 -10.97 7.26 -1.14
CA PRO A 36 -10.90 8.73 -1.18
C PRO A 36 -10.47 9.30 -2.54
N GLY A 37 -10.31 8.47 -3.58
CA GLY A 37 -9.88 8.87 -4.92
C GLY A 37 -8.48 8.37 -5.29
N LEU A 38 -7.99 7.34 -4.59
CA LEU A 38 -6.77 6.63 -4.93
C LEU A 38 -7.00 5.73 -6.16
N PRO A 39 -5.94 5.48 -6.96
CA PRO A 39 -6.06 4.62 -8.13
C PRO A 39 -6.26 3.17 -7.71
N ASP A 40 -6.96 2.40 -8.54
CA ASP A 40 -7.04 0.94 -8.39
C ASP A 40 -5.77 0.25 -8.92
N GLN A 41 -4.89 0.99 -9.59
CA GLN A 41 -3.63 0.49 -10.15
C GLN A 41 -2.49 0.59 -9.13
N ASP A 42 -1.74 -0.49 -8.99
CA ASP A 42 -0.52 -0.52 -8.18
C ASP A 42 0.65 0.16 -8.88
N PHE A 43 1.43 0.93 -8.12
CA PHE A 43 2.63 1.60 -8.64
C PHE A 43 3.68 1.79 -7.55
N TRP A 44 4.94 1.92 -7.98
CA TRP A 44 6.03 2.42 -7.16
C TRP A 44 6.39 3.83 -7.59
N LEU A 45 6.64 4.72 -6.62
CA LEU A 45 7.14 6.06 -6.87
C LEU A 45 8.51 6.21 -6.21
N PHE A 46 9.55 6.41 -7.01
CA PHE A 46 10.94 6.60 -6.56
C PHE A 46 11.35 8.06 -6.69
N ASP A 47 11.97 8.60 -5.64
CA ASP A 47 12.51 9.97 -5.56
C ASP A 47 11.53 11.06 -6.02
N ASP A 48 10.23 10.82 -5.84
CA ASP A 48 9.13 11.61 -6.39
C ASP A 48 9.19 11.84 -7.92
N ALA A 49 10.06 11.16 -8.67
CA ALA A 49 10.35 11.47 -10.07
C ALA A 49 10.12 10.30 -11.03
N ASN A 50 10.21 9.06 -10.55
CA ASN A 50 10.07 7.88 -11.39
C ASN A 50 8.92 7.02 -10.89
N VAL A 51 7.94 6.77 -11.77
CA VAL A 51 6.81 5.90 -11.47
C VAL A 51 6.98 4.59 -12.21
N VAL A 52 6.89 3.47 -11.50
CA VAL A 52 6.85 2.13 -12.10
C VAL A 52 5.46 1.56 -11.88
N LEU A 53 4.74 1.32 -12.97
CA LEU A 53 3.44 0.67 -12.95
C LEU A 53 3.62 -0.83 -12.73
N MET A 54 2.87 -1.38 -11.78
CA MET A 54 2.91 -2.78 -11.41
C MET A 54 1.62 -3.42 -11.93
N ASN A 55 1.69 -4.11 -13.08
CA ASN A 55 0.52 -4.74 -13.67
C ASN A 55 0.42 -6.18 -13.21
N TYR A 56 -0.76 -6.56 -12.75
CA TYR A 56 -1.10 -7.89 -12.29
C TYR A 56 -2.31 -8.42 -13.06
N GLU A 57 -2.33 -9.73 -13.28
CA GLU A 57 -3.55 -10.42 -13.68
C GLU A 57 -4.58 -10.41 -12.53
N THR A 58 -5.83 -10.72 -12.86
CA THR A 58 -6.91 -10.75 -11.86
C THR A 58 -6.73 -11.81 -10.78
N ASP A 59 -5.85 -12.79 -10.99
CA ASP A 59 -5.46 -13.80 -10.01
C ASP A 59 -4.26 -13.39 -9.13
N GLY A 60 -3.70 -12.20 -9.35
CA GLY A 60 -2.54 -11.67 -8.63
C GLY A 60 -1.19 -12.04 -9.25
N THR A 61 -1.17 -12.73 -10.40
CA THR A 61 0.09 -13.02 -11.12
C THR A 61 0.68 -11.73 -11.68
N GLN A 62 1.95 -11.45 -11.35
CA GLN A 62 2.64 -10.28 -11.89
C GLN A 62 2.87 -10.45 -13.39
N LEU A 63 2.30 -9.54 -14.19
CA LEU A 63 2.48 -9.51 -15.63
C LEU A 63 3.79 -8.84 -16.00
N ASP A 64 3.94 -7.57 -15.62
CA ASP A 64 5.10 -6.77 -15.96
C ASP A 64 5.30 -5.60 -14.99
N ARG A 65 6.39 -4.86 -15.25
CA ARG A 65 6.71 -3.60 -14.60
C ARG A 65 7.11 -2.61 -15.68
N VAL A 66 6.38 -1.50 -15.78
CA VAL A 66 6.58 -0.50 -16.83
C VAL A 66 6.95 0.83 -16.19
N LEU A 67 8.09 1.40 -16.58
CA LEU A 67 8.43 2.77 -16.21
C LEU A 67 7.49 3.73 -16.96
N LEU A 68 6.77 4.55 -16.23
CA LEU A 68 5.91 5.58 -16.80
C LEU A 68 6.79 6.66 -17.45
N ASP A 69 6.63 6.84 -18.75
CA ASP A 69 7.19 7.98 -19.48
C ASP A 69 6.11 9.06 -19.59
N GLY A 70 6.14 10.03 -18.67
CA GLY A 70 5.10 11.05 -18.60
C GLY A 70 5.06 11.84 -17.31
N ASP A 71 3.94 12.54 -17.09
CA ASP A 71 3.74 13.37 -15.92
C ASP A 71 3.47 12.54 -14.66
N VAL A 72 4.31 12.72 -13.64
CA VAL A 72 4.21 12.05 -12.33
C VAL A 72 3.43 12.85 -11.30
N GLN A 73 2.97 14.08 -11.60
CA GLN A 73 2.27 14.94 -10.63
C GLN A 73 1.06 14.25 -10.00
N GLN A 74 0.27 13.52 -10.80
CA GLN A 74 -0.89 12.79 -10.29
C GLN A 74 -0.51 11.71 -9.26
N TYR A 75 0.61 11.02 -9.47
CA TYR A 75 1.12 10.00 -8.55
C TYR A 75 1.65 10.60 -7.25
N ARG A 76 2.21 11.81 -7.30
CA ARG A 76 2.58 12.56 -6.10
C ARG A 76 1.36 12.95 -5.28
N GLU A 77 0.29 13.39 -5.92
CA GLU A 77 -0.96 13.70 -5.22
C GLU A 77 -1.60 12.44 -4.61
N TRP A 78 -1.59 11.32 -5.33
CA TRP A 78 -2.03 10.04 -4.78
C TRP A 78 -1.18 9.60 -3.59
N ARG A 79 0.15 9.73 -3.65
CA ARG A 79 1.02 9.47 -2.50
C ARG A 79 0.65 10.37 -1.31
N ARG A 80 0.48 11.68 -1.54
CA ARG A 80 0.12 12.63 -0.49
C ARG A 80 -1.21 12.26 0.16
N LEU A 81 -2.21 11.91 -0.64
CA LEU A 81 -3.53 11.49 -0.15
C LEU A 81 -3.43 10.17 0.63
N ALA A 82 -2.72 9.17 0.10
CA ALA A 82 -2.52 7.89 0.77
C ALA A 82 -1.83 8.06 2.13
N VAL A 83 -0.79 8.89 2.22
CA VAL A 83 -0.09 9.17 3.49
C VAL A 83 -1.00 9.90 4.48
N ALA A 84 -1.78 10.88 4.02
CA ALA A 84 -2.68 11.64 4.87
C ALA A 84 -3.85 10.81 5.42
N GLU A 85 -4.33 9.83 4.66
CA GLU A 85 -5.48 9.01 5.01
C GLU A 85 -5.10 7.67 5.69
N SER A 86 -3.82 7.31 5.69
CA SER A 86 -3.31 6.09 6.32
C SER A 86 -2.73 6.36 7.71
N VAL A 87 -2.65 5.31 8.52
CA VAL A 87 -1.97 5.32 9.82
C VAL A 87 -0.70 4.48 9.77
N PRO A 88 0.35 4.79 10.56
CA PRO A 88 1.53 3.92 10.65
C PRO A 88 1.14 2.49 11.02
N PHE A 89 1.82 1.51 10.44
CA PHE A 89 1.60 0.09 10.69
C PHE A 89 1.55 -0.27 12.19
N ALA A 90 2.51 0.27 12.95
CA ALA A 90 2.61 0.04 14.39
C ALA A 90 1.38 0.54 15.17
N GLU A 91 0.76 1.64 14.72
CA GLU A 91 -0.46 2.17 15.31
C GLU A 91 -1.67 1.30 14.93
N TYR A 92 -1.77 0.90 13.66
CA TYR A 92 -2.84 0.01 13.19
C TYR A 92 -2.86 -1.32 13.95
N VAL A 93 -1.71 -1.98 14.11
CA VAL A 93 -1.61 -3.25 14.86
C VAL A 93 -1.94 -3.06 16.35
N LYS A 94 -1.65 -1.91 16.94
CA LYS A 94 -2.01 -1.63 18.33
C LYS A 94 -3.52 -1.46 18.50
N GLU A 95 -4.19 -0.85 17.52
CA GLU A 95 -5.62 -0.54 17.57
C GLU A 95 -6.50 -1.72 17.13
N TYR A 96 -6.08 -2.49 16.11
CA TYR A 96 -6.87 -3.56 15.49
C TYR A 96 -6.22 -4.95 15.56
N GLY A 97 -4.94 -5.05 15.95
CA GLY A 97 -4.17 -6.30 15.93
C GLY A 97 -4.42 -7.24 17.11
N TRP A 98 -5.27 -6.89 18.10
CA TRP A 98 -5.53 -7.73 19.27
C TRP A 98 -6.96 -7.65 19.83
N GLN A 99 -7.82 -8.59 19.39
CA GLN A 99 -8.62 -9.50 20.22
C GLN A 99 -8.63 -10.89 19.58
#